data_AF-A0A536DJZ1-F1
#
_entry.id   AF-A0A536DJZ1-F1
#
_cell.length_a   1.000
_cell.length_b   1.000
_cell.length_c   1.000
_cell.angle_alpha   90.00
_cell.angle_beta   90.00
_cell.angle_gamma   90.00
#
_symmetry.space_group_name_H-M   'P 1'
#
loop_
_entity.id
_entity.type
_entity.pdbx_description
1 polymer ?
#
loop_
_entity_poly.entity_id
_entity_poly.type
_entity_poly.pdbx_seq_one_letter_code
_entity_poly.pdbx_strand_id
1 'polypeptide(L)'
;MVQTASTTKTSVPSERVRNIGIIAHIDAGKTTVTERILYYTGITYKIGEVDSGTAVMDWMAQERERGITITAAATTTAWKDFTINIVDTPGHVDFTVEVERSLRVLDGGVVVFDAVAGVQSQSETVWRQADRYHIPRIGFINKMDRVGADFWNAVDMIRERLVARPVPIQIPMGQEDKFQGVIDLVEETALFFGEGDEAPTPQPIPEQYQEEATRRREELLEAIAEVDDQMLISYVEHHTVTPKEMKMAIRRATVAGLVNPILCGAALKNKGIHPLLDAIVEYLPSPFEVPAVTGTNPKNGETNTREPREDEPFSALAFKVVADP
;
A
#
# COMPACT_ATOMS: atom_id res chain seq x y z
N MET A 1 1.17 34.36 -34.04
CA MET A 1 -0.16 33.95 -33.52
C MET A 1 0.08 32.76 -32.60
N VAL A 2 0.17 33.02 -31.30
CA VAL A 2 0.37 32.00 -30.28
C VAL A 2 -0.97 31.29 -30.09
N GLN A 3 -1.03 29.99 -30.38
CA GLN A 3 -2.15 29.15 -30.01
C GLN A 3 -2.24 29.15 -28.48
N THR A 4 -3.31 29.75 -27.97
CA THR A 4 -3.76 29.58 -26.59
C THR A 4 -4.13 28.13 -26.40
N ALA A 5 -3.27 27.37 -25.72
CA ALA A 5 -3.61 26.06 -25.20
C ALA A 5 -4.82 26.23 -24.27
N SER A 6 -5.95 25.69 -24.71
CA SER A 6 -7.15 25.53 -23.89
C SER A 6 -6.77 24.73 -22.64
N THR A 7 -6.70 25.38 -21.49
CA THR A 7 -6.64 24.74 -20.18
C THR A 7 -7.99 24.06 -19.91
N THR A 8 -8.19 22.89 -20.50
CA THR A 8 -9.19 21.94 -20.00
C THR A 8 -8.77 21.55 -18.60
N LYS A 9 -9.46 22.10 -17.59
CA LYS A 9 -9.48 21.56 -16.23
C LYS A 9 -10.04 20.14 -16.31
N THR A 10 -9.20 19.17 -16.60
CA THR A 10 -9.54 17.77 -16.35
C THR A 10 -9.24 17.53 -14.87
N SER A 11 -10.11 18.03 -13.99
CA SER A 11 -10.04 17.70 -12.57
C SER A 11 -10.27 16.20 -12.44
N VAL A 12 -9.25 15.44 -12.05
CA VAL A 12 -9.45 14.05 -11.65
C VAL A 12 -10.45 14.06 -10.50
N PRO A 13 -11.55 13.28 -10.57
CA PRO A 13 -12.50 13.19 -9.46
C PRO A 13 -11.75 12.79 -8.19
N SER A 14 -11.92 13.53 -7.10
CA SER A 14 -11.16 13.31 -5.86
C SER A 14 -11.40 11.91 -5.27
N GLU A 15 -12.49 11.23 -5.61
CA GLU A 15 -12.75 9.82 -5.28
C GLU A 15 -11.73 8.85 -5.91
N ARG A 16 -11.09 9.27 -7.00
CA ARG A 16 -10.05 8.52 -7.73
C ARG A 16 -8.63 8.95 -7.33
N VAL A 17 -8.48 9.73 -6.27
CA VAL A 17 -7.18 10.08 -5.70
C VAL A 17 -6.82 9.12 -4.57
N ARG A 18 -5.55 8.71 -4.49
CA ARG A 18 -4.97 7.95 -3.38
C ARG A 18 -3.73 8.67 -2.88
N ASN A 19 -3.77 9.25 -1.67
CA ASN A 19 -2.59 9.80 -1.02
C ASN A 19 -2.01 8.74 -0.08
N ILE A 20 -0.92 8.10 -0.49
CA ILE A 20 -0.36 6.93 0.20
C ILE A 20 1.07 7.14 0.65
N GLY A 21 1.42 6.54 1.78
CA GLY A 21 2.81 6.38 2.19
C GLY A 21 3.30 4.96 1.99
N ILE A 22 4.55 4.80 1.56
CA ILE A 22 5.24 3.51 1.66
C ILE A 22 6.05 3.52 2.96
N ILE A 23 5.75 2.57 3.84
CA ILE A 23 6.26 2.50 5.22
C ILE A 23 6.94 1.15 5.40
N ALA A 24 8.14 1.11 5.96
CA ALA A 24 8.82 -0.16 6.22
C ALA A 24 9.90 -0.02 7.28
N HIS A 25 10.37 -1.15 7.80
CA HIS A 25 11.66 -1.19 8.49
C HIS A 25 12.82 -1.13 7.48
N ILE A 26 14.02 -0.89 7.99
CA ILE A 26 15.26 -0.86 7.20
C ILE A 26 15.40 -2.18 6.43
N ASP A 27 15.85 -2.11 5.18
CA ASP A 27 16.08 -3.26 4.30
C ASP A 27 14.85 -4.08 3.89
N ALA A 28 13.62 -3.78 4.33
CA ALA A 28 12.42 -4.50 3.86
C ALA A 28 12.15 -4.36 2.34
N GLY A 29 12.85 -3.42 1.69
CA GLY A 29 12.74 -3.15 0.26
C GLY A 29 11.71 -2.08 -0.10
N LYS A 30 11.42 -1.15 0.83
CA LYS A 30 10.57 0.03 0.60
C LYS A 30 10.92 0.75 -0.70
N THR A 31 12.16 1.21 -0.83
CA THR A 31 12.62 1.96 -2.00
C THR A 31 12.52 1.12 -3.27
N THR A 32 12.84 -0.18 -3.22
CA THR A 32 12.67 -1.10 -4.36
C THR A 32 11.20 -1.20 -4.78
N VAL A 33 10.27 -1.34 -3.83
CA VAL A 33 8.83 -1.36 -4.13
C VAL A 33 8.39 -0.03 -4.75
N THR A 34 8.80 1.10 -4.17
CA THR A 34 8.49 2.43 -4.69
C THR A 34 9.00 2.59 -6.13
N GLU A 35 10.26 2.28 -6.41
CA GLU A 35 10.84 2.37 -7.77
C GLU A 35 10.09 1.47 -8.78
N ARG A 36 9.66 0.26 -8.38
CA ARG A 36 8.87 -0.61 -9.24
C ARG A 36 7.47 -0.05 -9.51
N ILE A 37 6.84 0.56 -8.52
CA ILE A 37 5.57 1.27 -8.73
C ILE A 37 5.75 2.37 -9.79
N LEU A 38 6.81 3.18 -9.71
CA LEU A 38 7.07 4.24 -10.69
C LEU A 38 7.33 3.70 -12.10
N TYR A 39 8.04 2.58 -12.19
CA TYR A 39 8.33 1.92 -13.45
C TYR A 39 7.05 1.42 -14.12
N TYR A 40 6.23 0.63 -13.42
CA TYR A 40 5.01 0.05 -13.99
C TYR A 40 3.91 1.07 -14.27
N THR A 41 3.95 2.21 -13.59
CA THR A 41 3.04 3.32 -13.88
C THR A 41 3.55 4.27 -14.97
N GLY A 42 4.74 4.00 -15.54
CA GLY A 42 5.29 4.73 -16.68
C GLY A 42 5.94 6.08 -16.35
N ILE A 43 6.14 6.40 -15.06
CA ILE A 43 6.83 7.63 -14.64
C ILE A 43 8.33 7.53 -14.92
N THR A 44 8.91 6.34 -14.72
CA THR A 44 10.32 6.07 -15.01
C THR A 44 10.43 5.05 -16.15
N TYR A 45 11.21 5.38 -17.18
CA TYR A 45 11.50 4.47 -18.31
C TYR A 45 12.63 3.49 -18.00
N LYS A 46 13.24 3.59 -16.83
CA LYS A 46 14.31 2.71 -16.35
C LYS A 46 14.04 2.36 -14.91
N ILE A 47 14.27 1.08 -14.60
CA ILE A 47 14.29 0.58 -13.25
C ILE A 47 15.53 1.14 -12.53
N GLY A 48 15.32 1.94 -11.48
CA GLY A 48 16.37 2.31 -10.54
C GLY A 48 16.66 1.18 -9.56
N GLU A 49 17.94 1.02 -9.20
CA GLU A 49 18.38 0.10 -8.14
C GLU A 49 19.14 0.86 -7.06
N VAL A 50 18.78 0.59 -5.79
CA VAL A 50 19.40 1.21 -4.61
C VAL A 50 20.88 0.85 -4.53
N ASP A 51 21.22 -0.44 -4.72
CA ASP A 51 22.60 -0.94 -4.65
C ASP A 51 23.53 -0.31 -5.70
N SER A 52 22.96 0.17 -6.82
CA SER A 52 23.71 0.86 -7.88
C SER A 52 23.69 2.38 -7.75
N GLY A 53 23.00 2.93 -6.74
CA GLY A 53 22.83 4.37 -6.53
C GLY A 53 21.98 5.06 -7.61
N THR A 54 21.18 4.30 -8.37
CA THR A 54 20.36 4.82 -9.48
C THR A 54 18.87 5.01 -9.12
N ALA A 55 18.50 4.72 -7.87
CA ALA A 55 17.15 4.99 -7.37
C ALA A 55 16.79 6.47 -7.54
N VAL A 56 15.62 6.73 -8.15
CA VAL A 56 15.14 8.08 -8.46
C VAL A 56 14.73 8.82 -7.19
N MET A 57 14.22 8.09 -6.19
CA MET A 57 13.76 8.66 -4.93
C MET A 57 14.87 9.05 -3.96
N ASP A 58 16.01 8.36 -4.02
CA ASP A 58 17.19 8.67 -3.19
C ASP A 58 18.07 9.71 -3.93
N TRP A 59 17.62 10.96 -3.94
CA TRP A 59 18.27 12.06 -4.66
C TRP A 59 19.51 12.61 -3.95
N MET A 60 19.62 12.48 -2.63
CA MET A 60 20.78 12.98 -1.88
C MET A 60 21.98 12.04 -2.04
N ALA A 61 23.18 12.60 -2.22
CA ALA A 61 24.41 11.81 -2.31
C ALA A 61 24.61 10.88 -1.10
N GLN A 62 24.17 11.33 0.09
CA GLN A 62 24.25 10.57 1.33
C GLN A 62 23.21 9.43 1.42
N GLU A 63 22.05 9.56 0.77
CA GLU A 63 21.06 8.47 0.64
C GLU A 63 21.63 7.37 -0.26
N ARG A 64 22.22 7.76 -1.40
CA ARG A 64 22.87 6.83 -2.34
C ARG A 64 24.09 6.13 -1.76
N GLU A 65 24.92 6.87 -1.01
CA GLU A 65 26.14 6.32 -0.38
C GLU A 65 25.82 5.30 0.71
N ARG A 66 24.69 5.50 1.44
CA ARG A 66 24.31 4.65 2.58
C ARG A 66 23.23 3.62 2.26
N GLY A 67 22.62 3.68 1.07
CA GLY A 67 21.52 2.79 0.68
C GLY A 67 20.26 2.93 1.53
N ILE A 68 20.04 4.11 2.14
CA ILE A 68 18.89 4.38 3.01
C ILE A 68 18.15 5.64 2.55
N THR A 69 16.82 5.63 2.64
CA THR A 69 16.01 6.84 2.45
C THR A 69 16.06 7.70 3.71
N ILE A 70 16.54 8.94 3.58
CA ILE A 70 16.74 9.89 4.67
C ILE A 70 15.60 10.93 4.68
N THR A 71 15.18 11.38 3.50
CA THR A 71 14.15 12.43 3.34
C THR A 71 12.92 11.94 2.62
N ALA A 72 11.74 12.43 3.01
CA ALA A 72 10.51 11.95 2.41
C ALA A 72 10.34 12.51 0.98
N ALA A 73 10.28 11.67 -0.05
CA ALA A 73 10.06 12.11 -1.43
C ALA A 73 8.57 11.99 -1.79
N ALA A 74 8.01 13.05 -2.40
CA ALA A 74 6.64 13.04 -2.87
C ALA A 74 6.63 12.97 -4.40
N THR A 75 5.88 12.03 -4.98
CA THR A 75 5.65 11.96 -6.42
C THR A 75 4.21 11.60 -6.74
N THR A 76 3.77 11.95 -7.95
CA THR A 76 2.44 11.62 -8.45
C THR A 76 2.56 10.67 -9.62
N THR A 77 1.73 9.65 -9.64
CA THR A 77 1.62 8.70 -10.74
C THR A 77 0.16 8.35 -11.04
N ALA A 78 -0.08 7.65 -12.14
CA ALA A 78 -1.40 7.18 -12.55
C ALA A 78 -1.42 5.64 -12.65
N TRP A 79 -2.48 5.04 -12.14
CA TRP A 79 -2.74 3.61 -12.30
C TRP A 79 -4.20 3.39 -12.67
N LYS A 80 -4.46 2.78 -13.83
CA LYS A 80 -5.80 2.75 -14.45
C LYS A 80 -6.35 4.19 -14.52
N ASP A 81 -7.55 4.43 -14.00
CA ASP A 81 -8.15 5.76 -13.96
C ASP A 81 -7.88 6.54 -12.64
N PHE A 82 -6.95 6.07 -11.82
CA PHE A 82 -6.66 6.66 -10.50
C PHE A 82 -5.37 7.47 -10.50
N THR A 83 -5.35 8.54 -9.71
CA THR A 83 -4.14 9.29 -9.39
C THR A 83 -3.63 8.83 -8.03
N ILE A 84 -2.36 8.42 -7.99
CA ILE A 84 -1.69 7.98 -6.76
C ILE A 84 -0.60 9.00 -6.44
N ASN A 85 -0.73 9.66 -5.30
CA ASN A 85 0.31 10.50 -4.72
C ASN A 85 1.05 9.68 -3.67
N ILE A 86 2.34 9.44 -3.91
CA ILE A 86 3.19 8.60 -3.06
C ILE A 86 4.09 9.50 -2.25
N VAL A 87 4.08 9.33 -0.93
CA VAL A 87 5.10 9.87 -0.03
C VAL A 87 5.98 8.72 0.44
N ASP A 88 7.22 8.66 -0.05
CA ASP A 88 8.17 7.65 0.37
C ASP A 88 8.74 8.03 1.74
N THR A 89 8.40 7.29 2.79
CA THR A 89 8.77 7.66 4.18
C THR A 89 10.12 7.08 4.58
N PRO A 90 10.92 7.70 5.47
CA PRO A 90 12.14 7.08 5.98
C PRO A 90 11.84 5.79 6.76
N GLY A 91 12.63 4.72 6.54
CA GLY A 91 12.46 3.43 7.24
C GLY A 91 13.27 3.29 8.54
N HIS A 92 14.06 4.31 8.89
CA HIS A 92 14.99 4.30 10.03
C HIS A 92 14.43 5.10 11.22
N VAL A 93 14.58 4.56 12.44
CA VAL A 93 14.08 5.15 13.69
C VAL A 93 14.64 6.55 14.00
N ASP A 94 15.88 6.80 13.59
CA ASP A 94 16.53 8.11 13.72
C ASP A 94 15.80 9.24 12.96
N PHE A 95 14.89 8.93 12.04
CA PHE A 95 14.09 9.91 11.28
C PHE A 95 12.60 9.90 11.67
N THR A 96 12.28 9.46 12.89
CA THR A 96 10.91 9.41 13.43
C THR A 96 10.12 10.71 13.28
N VAL A 97 10.75 11.88 13.38
CA VAL A 97 10.07 13.18 13.18
C VAL A 97 9.61 13.36 11.72
N GLU A 98 10.40 12.92 10.75
CA GLU A 98 10.05 12.98 9.33
C GLU A 98 8.93 11.98 8.99
N VAL A 99 8.97 10.79 9.61
CA VAL A 99 7.89 9.79 9.51
C VAL A 99 6.59 10.34 10.08
N GLU A 100 6.61 10.92 11.29
CA GLU A 100 5.38 11.50 11.88
C GLU A 100 4.81 12.64 11.04
N ARG A 101 5.66 13.51 10.45
CA ARG A 101 5.19 14.58 9.57
C ARG A 101 4.57 14.03 8.29
N SER A 102 5.18 12.99 7.72
CA SER A 102 4.69 12.36 6.50
C SER A 102 3.35 11.66 6.75
N LEU A 103 3.21 10.92 7.86
CA LEU A 103 1.96 10.23 8.21
C LEU A 103 0.76 11.18 8.36
N ARG A 104 0.97 12.45 8.73
CA ARG A 104 -0.10 13.44 8.90
C ARG A 104 -0.72 13.95 7.60
N VAL A 105 -0.07 13.72 6.46
CA VAL A 105 -0.56 14.17 5.14
C VAL A 105 -1.03 13.01 4.26
N LEU A 106 -1.07 11.80 4.81
CA LEU A 106 -1.47 10.60 4.12
C LEU A 106 -2.91 10.23 4.45
N ASP A 107 -3.61 9.71 3.46
CA ASP A 107 -4.93 9.13 3.64
C ASP A 107 -4.83 7.63 3.90
N GLY A 108 -3.82 6.95 3.34
CA GLY A 108 -3.57 5.52 3.54
C GLY A 108 -2.09 5.15 3.49
N GLY A 109 -1.78 3.88 3.72
CA GLY A 109 -0.40 3.39 3.71
C GLY A 109 -0.22 1.97 3.17
N VAL A 110 0.96 1.73 2.62
CA VAL A 110 1.47 0.39 2.28
C VAL A 110 2.60 0.07 3.24
N VAL A 111 2.40 -0.92 4.10
CA VAL A 111 3.43 -1.38 5.03
C VAL A 111 4.18 -2.56 4.41
N VAL A 112 5.46 -2.37 4.13
CA VAL A 112 6.33 -3.39 3.53
C VAL A 112 7.01 -4.19 4.63
N PHE A 113 6.85 -5.51 4.57
CA PHE A 113 7.50 -6.47 5.45
C PHE A 113 8.49 -7.32 4.66
N ASP A 114 9.51 -7.83 5.34
CA ASP A 114 10.47 -8.79 4.78
C ASP A 114 9.95 -10.20 5.05
N ALA A 115 9.85 -11.05 4.01
CA ALA A 115 9.35 -12.42 4.15
C ALA A 115 10.22 -13.33 5.03
N VAL A 116 11.50 -13.00 5.21
CA VAL A 116 12.45 -13.76 6.04
C VAL A 116 12.41 -13.26 7.47
N ALA A 117 12.49 -11.93 7.66
CA ALA A 117 12.58 -11.35 9.00
C ALA A 117 11.22 -11.09 9.66
N GLY A 118 10.14 -10.98 8.89
CA GLY A 118 8.80 -10.65 9.35
C GLY A 118 8.73 -9.28 10.04
N VAL A 119 8.18 -9.26 11.26
CA VAL A 119 8.03 -8.04 12.06
C VAL A 119 9.27 -7.80 12.94
N GLN A 120 9.95 -6.69 12.68
CA GLN A 120 11.07 -6.19 13.48
C GLN A 120 10.66 -5.07 14.45
N SER A 121 11.51 -4.69 15.40
CA SER A 121 11.23 -3.63 16.38
C SER A 121 10.92 -2.27 15.75
N GLN A 122 11.55 -1.96 14.61
CA GLN A 122 11.25 -0.77 13.84
C GLN A 122 9.88 -0.86 13.16
N SER A 123 9.45 -2.06 12.74
CA SER A 123 8.11 -2.30 12.18
C SER A 123 7.03 -1.97 13.22
N GLU A 124 7.23 -2.35 14.49
CA GLU A 124 6.31 -1.98 15.58
C GLU A 124 6.22 -0.47 15.78
N THR A 125 7.36 0.22 15.68
CA THR A 125 7.43 1.68 15.90
C THR A 125 6.61 2.42 14.83
N VAL A 126 6.85 2.11 13.56
CA VAL A 126 6.11 2.75 12.45
C VAL A 126 4.63 2.35 12.45
N TRP A 127 4.31 1.12 12.86
CA TRP A 127 2.93 0.66 13.01
C TRP A 127 2.17 1.47 14.06
N ARG A 128 2.75 1.65 15.26
CA ARG A 128 2.16 2.48 16.33
C ARG A 128 1.99 3.94 15.92
N GLN A 129 2.89 4.47 15.10
CA GLN A 129 2.75 5.83 14.56
C GLN A 129 1.57 5.92 13.59
N ALA A 130 1.42 4.95 12.69
CA ALA A 130 0.27 4.88 11.79
C ALA A 130 -1.05 4.69 12.56
N ASP A 131 -1.05 3.93 13.66
CA ASP A 131 -2.22 3.78 14.54
C ASP A 131 -2.64 5.12 15.17
N ARG A 132 -1.68 5.89 15.66
CA ARG A 132 -1.93 7.21 16.28
C ARG A 132 -2.65 8.17 15.32
N TYR A 133 -2.31 8.10 14.04
CA TYR A 133 -2.92 8.92 12.99
C TYR A 133 -4.11 8.23 12.30
N HIS A 134 -4.54 7.07 12.79
CA HIS A 134 -5.65 6.29 12.25
C HIS A 134 -5.52 6.01 10.75
N ILE A 135 -4.31 5.76 10.27
CA ILE A 135 -4.03 5.57 8.84
C ILE A 135 -4.46 4.15 8.42
N PRO A 136 -5.49 4.00 7.55
CA PRO A 136 -5.83 2.74 6.92
C PRO A 136 -4.66 2.21 6.10
N ARG A 137 -4.41 0.90 6.17
CA ARG A 137 -3.20 0.34 5.57
C ARG A 137 -3.36 -1.09 5.06
N ILE A 138 -2.63 -1.39 3.99
CA ILE A 138 -2.41 -2.73 3.46
C ILE A 138 -0.97 -3.18 3.77
N GLY A 139 -0.76 -4.49 3.88
CA GLY A 139 0.56 -5.10 4.07
C GLY A 139 1.07 -5.72 2.77
N PHE A 140 2.36 -5.55 2.50
CA PHE A 140 3.05 -6.22 1.40
C PHE A 140 4.27 -6.98 1.94
N ILE A 141 4.18 -8.32 1.94
CA ILE A 141 5.29 -9.20 2.33
C ILE A 141 6.19 -9.37 1.10
N ASN A 142 7.30 -8.64 1.11
CA ASN A 142 8.29 -8.58 0.04
C ASN A 142 9.38 -9.63 0.23
N LYS A 143 10.20 -9.83 -0.81
CA LYS A 143 11.33 -10.77 -0.84
C LYS A 143 10.93 -12.24 -0.69
N MET A 144 9.78 -12.61 -1.24
CA MET A 144 9.34 -14.02 -1.32
C MET A 144 10.31 -14.93 -2.09
N ASP A 145 11.26 -14.34 -2.84
CA ASP A 145 12.32 -15.03 -3.59
C ASP A 145 13.56 -15.39 -2.76
N ARG A 146 13.64 -14.98 -1.49
CA ARG A 146 14.81 -15.21 -0.63
C ARG A 146 14.74 -16.53 0.12
N VAL A 147 15.91 -17.08 0.42
CA VAL A 147 16.04 -18.27 1.27
C VAL A 147 15.51 -17.97 2.66
N GLY A 148 14.65 -18.85 3.17
CA GLY A 148 13.94 -18.66 4.44
C GLY A 148 12.72 -17.74 4.36
N ALA A 149 12.26 -17.37 3.17
CA ALA A 149 11.03 -16.61 3.00
C ALA A 149 9.81 -17.44 3.45
N ASP A 150 9.09 -16.94 4.46
CA ASP A 150 7.90 -17.58 5.00
C ASP A 150 6.76 -16.56 5.15
N PHE A 151 5.82 -16.63 4.20
CA PHE A 151 4.65 -15.78 4.17
C PHE A 151 3.78 -15.92 5.42
N TRP A 152 3.53 -17.16 5.86
CA TRP A 152 2.61 -17.42 6.96
C TRP A 152 3.20 -17.01 8.29
N ASN A 153 4.49 -17.29 8.51
CA ASN A 153 5.20 -16.78 9.68
C ASN A 153 5.17 -15.24 9.73
N ALA A 154 5.38 -14.54 8.61
CA ALA A 154 5.26 -13.08 8.58
C ALA A 154 3.83 -12.60 8.91
N VAL A 155 2.79 -13.25 8.39
CA VAL A 155 1.38 -12.97 8.74
C VAL A 155 1.13 -13.17 10.25
N ASP A 156 1.61 -14.26 10.82
CA ASP A 156 1.45 -14.57 12.23
C ASP A 156 2.19 -13.55 13.12
N MET A 157 3.41 -13.18 12.75
CA MET A 157 4.14 -12.11 13.43
C MET A 157 3.43 -10.76 13.37
N ILE A 158 2.78 -10.42 12.24
CA ILE A 158 1.94 -9.20 12.15
C ILE A 158 0.79 -9.30 13.16
N ARG A 159 0.10 -10.43 13.23
CA ARG A 159 -1.00 -10.64 14.18
C ARG A 159 -0.53 -10.51 15.63
N GLU A 160 0.54 -11.21 15.98
CA GLU A 160 0.99 -11.36 17.37
C GLU A 160 1.76 -10.15 17.89
N ARG A 161 2.71 -9.62 17.11
CA ARG A 161 3.60 -8.55 17.57
C ARG A 161 3.02 -7.16 17.38
N LEU A 162 2.25 -6.96 16.31
CA LEU A 162 1.58 -5.68 16.05
C LEU A 162 0.18 -5.62 16.67
N VAL A 163 -0.34 -6.75 17.18
CA VAL A 163 -1.71 -6.88 17.70
C VAL A 163 -2.71 -6.40 16.64
N ALA A 164 -2.45 -6.80 15.40
CA ALA A 164 -3.20 -6.39 14.22
C ALA A 164 -4.13 -7.50 13.74
N ARG A 165 -4.98 -7.19 12.77
CA ARG A 165 -5.86 -8.16 12.10
C ARG A 165 -5.44 -8.32 10.63
N PRO A 166 -4.30 -9.01 10.36
CA PRO A 166 -3.87 -9.27 9.00
C PRO A 166 -4.82 -10.25 8.32
N VAL A 167 -5.27 -9.88 7.12
CA VAL A 167 -6.18 -10.68 6.29
C VAL A 167 -5.48 -10.96 4.95
N PRO A 168 -4.89 -12.15 4.77
CA PRO A 168 -4.35 -12.57 3.48
C PRO A 168 -5.43 -12.54 2.40
N ILE A 169 -5.23 -11.71 1.38
CA ILE A 169 -6.06 -11.69 0.16
C ILE A 169 -5.38 -12.41 -1.00
N GLN A 170 -4.13 -12.82 -0.80
CA GLN A 170 -3.33 -13.60 -1.73
C GLN A 170 -2.54 -14.68 -0.99
N ILE A 171 -2.20 -15.76 -1.71
CA ILE A 171 -1.26 -16.78 -1.24
C ILE A 171 -0.13 -16.98 -2.25
N PRO A 172 1.12 -17.21 -1.80
CA PRO A 172 2.25 -17.41 -2.71
C PRO A 172 2.20 -18.77 -3.40
N MET A 173 2.56 -18.80 -4.68
CA MET A 173 2.82 -20.03 -5.43
C MET A 173 4.32 -20.29 -5.51
N GLY A 174 4.77 -21.29 -4.76
CA GLY A 174 6.19 -21.60 -4.58
C GLY A 174 6.81 -20.78 -3.45
N GLN A 175 8.06 -21.08 -3.12
CA GLN A 175 8.85 -20.43 -2.09
C GLN A 175 10.27 -20.23 -2.62
N GLU A 176 10.96 -19.21 -2.11
CA GLU A 176 12.35 -18.91 -2.45
C GLU A 176 12.56 -18.81 -3.98
N ASP A 177 13.54 -19.50 -4.53
CA ASP A 177 13.85 -19.54 -5.97
C ASP A 177 12.69 -20.07 -6.84
N LYS A 178 11.78 -20.86 -6.26
CA LYS A 178 10.58 -21.40 -6.93
C LYS A 178 9.37 -20.47 -6.84
N PHE A 179 9.48 -19.32 -6.17
CA PHE A 179 8.38 -18.35 -6.13
C PHE A 179 8.10 -17.81 -7.54
N GLN A 180 6.95 -18.19 -8.10
CA GLN A 180 6.59 -17.93 -9.50
C GLN A 180 5.32 -17.11 -9.69
N GLY A 181 4.53 -16.95 -8.64
CA GLY A 181 3.23 -16.32 -8.75
C GLY A 181 2.51 -16.19 -7.42
N VAL A 182 1.30 -15.65 -7.50
CA VAL A 182 0.36 -15.55 -6.37
C VAL A 182 -1.00 -16.04 -6.82
N ILE A 183 -1.78 -16.59 -5.90
CA ILE A 183 -3.21 -16.84 -6.10
C ILE A 183 -3.97 -15.69 -5.46
N ASP A 184 -4.82 -15.05 -6.24
CA ASP A 184 -5.78 -14.06 -5.78
C ASP A 184 -7.00 -14.79 -5.20
N LEU A 185 -7.20 -14.66 -3.88
CA LEU A 185 -8.31 -15.32 -3.18
C LEU A 185 -9.65 -14.59 -3.38
N VAL A 186 -9.63 -13.35 -3.87
CA VAL A 186 -10.81 -12.52 -4.12
C VAL A 186 -11.40 -12.83 -5.49
N GLU A 187 -10.55 -12.86 -6.52
CA GLU A 187 -10.92 -13.19 -7.90
C GLU A 187 -10.86 -14.70 -8.19
N GLU A 188 -10.30 -15.50 -7.28
CA GLU A 188 -10.17 -16.96 -7.42
C GLU A 188 -9.34 -17.37 -8.65
N THR A 189 -8.26 -16.63 -8.90
CA THR A 189 -7.37 -16.85 -10.05
C THR A 189 -5.91 -16.92 -9.65
N ALA A 190 -5.11 -17.63 -10.44
CA ALA A 190 -3.66 -17.64 -10.34
C ALA A 190 -3.03 -16.57 -11.23
N LEU A 191 -2.07 -15.83 -10.68
CA LEU A 191 -1.25 -14.85 -11.39
C LEU A 191 0.18 -15.36 -11.43
N PHE A 192 0.64 -15.72 -12.63
CA PHE A 192 2.04 -16.11 -12.87
C PHE A 192 2.83 -14.89 -13.36
N PHE A 193 4.01 -14.69 -12.79
CA PHE A 193 4.91 -13.63 -13.22
C PHE A 193 6.02 -14.22 -14.09
N GLY A 194 6.02 -13.84 -15.37
CA GLY A 194 7.10 -14.17 -16.30
C GLY A 194 8.38 -13.37 -16.03
N GLU A 195 9.37 -13.53 -16.89
CA GLU A 195 10.62 -12.74 -16.82
C GLU A 195 10.50 -11.35 -17.44
N GLY A 196 9.36 -11.03 -18.07
CA GLY A 196 9.09 -9.73 -18.67
C GLY A 196 8.36 -8.77 -17.73
N ASP A 197 8.15 -7.55 -18.22
CA ASP A 197 7.46 -6.47 -17.49
C ASP A 197 5.95 -6.41 -17.79
N GLU A 198 5.42 -7.44 -18.46
CA GLU A 198 4.00 -7.51 -18.79
C GLU A 198 3.14 -7.76 -17.54
N ALA A 199 1.95 -7.16 -17.53
CA ALA A 199 0.97 -7.44 -16.50
C ALA A 199 0.58 -8.92 -16.53
N PRO A 200 0.50 -9.60 -15.38
CA PRO A 200 0.13 -11.00 -15.34
C PRO A 200 -1.32 -11.16 -15.82
N THR A 201 -1.55 -12.11 -16.72
CA THR A 201 -2.91 -12.53 -17.09
C THR A 201 -3.47 -13.52 -16.07
N PRO A 202 -4.71 -13.33 -15.58
CA PRO A 202 -5.38 -14.30 -14.72
C PRO A 202 -5.53 -15.67 -15.38
N GLN A 203 -5.24 -16.72 -14.63
CA GLN A 203 -5.37 -18.12 -15.04
C GLN A 203 -6.13 -18.95 -13.99
N PRO A 204 -6.68 -20.12 -14.36
CA PRO A 204 -7.23 -21.05 -13.37
C PRO A 204 -6.18 -21.45 -12.32
N ILE A 205 -6.61 -21.60 -11.08
CA ILE A 205 -5.76 -22.05 -9.98
C ILE A 205 -5.25 -23.48 -10.28
N PRO A 206 -3.93 -23.75 -10.23
CA PRO A 206 -3.40 -25.09 -10.44
C PRO A 206 -3.95 -26.09 -9.43
N GLU A 207 -4.19 -27.34 -9.86
CA GLU A 207 -4.81 -28.39 -9.05
C GLU A 207 -4.14 -28.58 -7.68
N GLN A 208 -2.80 -28.54 -7.63
CA GLN A 208 -2.02 -28.68 -6.40
C GLN A 208 -2.27 -27.59 -5.34
N TYR A 209 -2.86 -26.44 -5.73
CA TYR A 209 -3.18 -25.33 -4.84
C TYR A 209 -4.68 -25.17 -4.59
N GLN A 210 -5.54 -25.94 -5.25
CA GLN A 210 -7.00 -25.78 -5.17
C GLN A 210 -7.53 -25.95 -3.75
N GLU A 211 -7.08 -26.99 -3.04
CA GLU A 211 -7.49 -27.26 -1.66
C GLU A 211 -7.07 -26.12 -0.72
N GLU A 212 -5.82 -25.66 -0.83
CA GLU A 212 -5.33 -24.55 -0.02
C GLU A 212 -6.04 -23.24 -0.34
N ALA A 213 -6.24 -22.92 -1.63
CA ALA A 213 -6.95 -21.72 -2.04
C ALA A 213 -8.39 -21.70 -1.54
N THR A 214 -9.09 -22.84 -1.60
CA THR A 214 -10.46 -22.98 -1.08
C THR A 214 -10.50 -22.70 0.42
N ARG A 215 -9.62 -23.37 1.18
CA ARG A 215 -9.51 -23.19 2.63
C ARG A 215 -9.20 -21.75 3.02
N ARG A 216 -8.20 -21.14 2.37
CA ARG A 216 -7.79 -19.76 2.67
C ARG A 216 -8.83 -18.73 2.24
N ARG A 217 -9.62 -19.03 1.21
CA ARG A 217 -10.77 -18.21 0.83
C ARG A 217 -11.88 -18.26 1.87
N GLU A 218 -12.15 -19.42 2.47
CA GLU A 218 -13.09 -19.52 3.59
C GLU A 218 -12.60 -18.72 4.80
N GLU A 219 -11.33 -18.82 5.16
CA GLU A 219 -10.72 -18.01 6.23
C GLU A 219 -10.81 -16.50 5.93
N LEU A 220 -10.61 -16.09 4.68
CA LEU A 220 -10.80 -14.70 4.23
C LEU A 220 -12.26 -14.26 4.41
N LEU A 221 -13.22 -15.06 3.96
CA LEU A 221 -14.65 -14.78 4.09
C LEU A 221 -15.04 -14.60 5.56
N GLU A 222 -14.62 -15.51 6.43
CA GLU A 222 -14.85 -15.45 7.87
C GLU A 222 -14.23 -14.19 8.48
N ALA A 223 -12.97 -13.91 8.15
CA ALA A 223 -12.27 -12.76 8.69
C ALA A 223 -12.91 -11.41 8.29
N ILE A 224 -13.54 -11.32 7.12
CA ILE A 224 -14.28 -10.11 6.72
C ILE A 224 -15.70 -10.10 7.31
N ALA A 225 -16.38 -11.23 7.37
CA ALA A 225 -17.73 -11.35 7.96
C ALA A 225 -17.78 -10.93 9.43
N GLU A 226 -16.72 -11.16 10.20
CA GLU A 226 -16.65 -10.73 11.61
C GLU A 226 -16.65 -9.20 11.81
N VAL A 227 -16.33 -8.41 10.78
CA VAL A 227 -16.15 -6.94 10.89
C VAL A 227 -17.02 -6.14 9.92
N ASP A 228 -17.75 -6.81 9.04
CA ASP A 228 -18.60 -6.19 8.04
C ASP A 228 -19.99 -6.83 8.06
N ASP A 229 -20.99 -6.09 8.55
CA ASP A 229 -22.35 -6.59 8.74
C ASP A 229 -23.00 -7.11 7.45
N GLN A 230 -22.72 -6.45 6.31
CA GLN A 230 -23.26 -6.90 5.02
C GLN A 230 -22.66 -8.25 4.62
N MET A 231 -21.35 -8.42 4.85
CA MET A 231 -20.65 -9.66 4.60
C MET A 231 -21.11 -10.77 5.56
N LEU A 232 -21.39 -10.45 6.83
CA LEU A 232 -21.91 -11.39 7.82
C LEU A 232 -23.23 -12.02 7.39
N ILE A 233 -24.17 -11.20 6.89
CA ILE A 233 -25.47 -11.66 6.40
C ILE A 233 -25.27 -12.66 5.26
N SER A 234 -24.47 -12.29 4.25
CA SER A 234 -24.19 -13.18 3.12
C SER A 234 -23.54 -14.51 3.56
N TYR A 235 -22.65 -14.46 4.54
CA TYR A 235 -21.97 -15.66 5.07
C TYR A 235 -22.95 -16.59 5.81
N VAL A 236 -23.77 -16.05 6.72
CA VAL A 236 -24.75 -16.84 7.51
C VAL A 236 -25.83 -17.46 6.63
N GLU A 237 -26.25 -16.75 5.60
CA GLU A 237 -27.28 -17.23 4.66
C GLU A 237 -26.71 -18.14 3.57
N HIS A 238 -25.41 -18.44 3.60
CA HIS A 238 -24.70 -19.23 2.59
C HIS A 238 -24.88 -18.71 1.15
N HIS A 239 -25.01 -17.39 1.00
CA HIS A 239 -25.07 -16.74 -0.29
C HIS A 239 -23.68 -16.78 -0.95
N THR A 240 -23.64 -17.04 -2.26
CA THR A 240 -22.40 -16.97 -3.03
C THR A 240 -21.94 -15.52 -3.12
N VAL A 241 -20.76 -15.24 -2.58
CA VAL A 241 -20.17 -13.89 -2.56
C VAL A 241 -19.37 -13.67 -3.83
N THR A 242 -19.77 -12.67 -4.60
CA THR A 242 -19.06 -12.30 -5.83
C THR A 242 -17.73 -11.59 -5.51
N PRO A 243 -16.73 -11.62 -6.43
CA PRO A 243 -15.48 -10.86 -6.24
C PRO A 243 -15.71 -9.38 -5.97
N LYS A 244 -16.71 -8.78 -6.62
CA LYS A 244 -17.09 -7.38 -6.40
C LYS A 244 -17.56 -7.11 -4.98
N GLU A 245 -18.44 -7.95 -4.44
CA GLU A 245 -18.94 -7.81 -3.07
C GLU A 245 -17.82 -7.99 -2.05
N MET A 246 -16.96 -9.00 -2.27
CA MET A 246 -15.78 -9.22 -1.46
C MET A 246 -14.86 -7.99 -1.46
N LYS A 247 -14.56 -7.42 -2.64
CA LYS A 247 -13.72 -6.20 -2.75
C LYS A 247 -14.33 -5.03 -1.98
N MET A 248 -15.64 -4.83 -2.09
CA MET A 248 -16.34 -3.77 -1.38
C MET A 248 -16.28 -3.96 0.14
N ALA A 249 -16.46 -5.19 0.64
CA ALA A 249 -16.38 -5.50 2.07
C ALA A 249 -14.95 -5.32 2.61
N ILE A 250 -13.93 -5.84 1.90
CA ILE A 250 -12.52 -5.62 2.25
C ILE A 250 -12.21 -4.13 2.32
N ARG A 251 -12.65 -3.34 1.32
CA ARG A 251 -12.45 -1.88 1.32
C ARG A 251 -13.07 -1.22 2.55
N ARG A 252 -14.35 -1.49 2.85
CA ARG A 252 -15.03 -0.90 4.02
C ARG A 252 -14.29 -1.23 5.31
N ALA A 253 -13.93 -2.50 5.51
CA ALA A 253 -13.20 -2.93 6.69
C ALA A 253 -11.79 -2.33 6.77
N THR A 254 -11.11 -2.15 5.63
CA THR A 254 -9.77 -1.53 5.56
C THR A 254 -9.84 -0.04 5.90
N VAL A 255 -10.75 0.71 5.27
CA VAL A 255 -10.94 2.15 5.50
C VAL A 255 -11.37 2.42 6.96
N ALA A 256 -12.18 1.54 7.55
CA ALA A 256 -12.54 1.61 8.96
C ALA A 256 -11.39 1.25 9.92
N GLY A 257 -10.23 0.80 9.42
CA GLY A 257 -9.09 0.38 10.22
C GLY A 257 -9.31 -0.93 10.99
N LEU A 258 -10.28 -1.75 10.56
CA LEU A 258 -10.64 -3.00 11.24
C LEU A 258 -9.79 -4.19 10.78
N VAL A 259 -9.31 -4.16 9.54
CA VAL A 259 -8.46 -5.22 8.96
C VAL A 259 -7.29 -4.64 8.18
N ASN A 260 -6.26 -5.47 7.97
CA ASN A 260 -5.12 -5.14 7.14
C ASN A 260 -4.99 -6.18 6.02
N PRO A 261 -5.45 -5.88 4.79
CA PRO A 261 -5.27 -6.78 3.65
C PRO A 261 -3.78 -7.06 3.41
N ILE A 262 -3.42 -8.33 3.29
CA ILE A 262 -2.02 -8.77 3.11
C ILE A 262 -1.83 -9.35 1.71
N LEU A 263 -0.84 -8.79 1.01
CA LEU A 263 -0.33 -9.23 -0.28
C LEU A 263 1.12 -9.71 -0.13
N CYS A 264 1.66 -10.35 -1.17
CA CYS A 264 3.07 -10.73 -1.21
C CYS A 264 3.68 -10.62 -2.60
N GLY A 265 5.02 -10.59 -2.63
CA GLY A 265 5.76 -10.53 -3.88
C GLY A 265 7.27 -10.49 -3.70
N ALA A 266 7.94 -10.25 -4.82
CA ALA A 266 9.39 -10.11 -4.90
C ALA A 266 9.69 -8.91 -5.80
N ALA A 267 9.74 -7.72 -5.19
CA ALA A 267 9.86 -6.47 -5.93
C ALA A 267 11.12 -6.42 -6.82
N LEU A 268 12.24 -6.94 -6.32
CA LEU A 268 13.49 -7.01 -7.07
C LEU A 268 13.37 -7.88 -8.34
N LYS A 269 12.52 -8.91 -8.28
CA LYS A 269 12.22 -9.85 -9.37
C LYS A 269 10.97 -9.48 -10.15
N ASN A 270 10.45 -8.26 -9.99
CA ASN A 270 9.29 -7.76 -10.74
C ASN A 270 7.97 -8.50 -10.45
N LYS A 271 7.87 -9.25 -9.34
CA LYS A 271 6.69 -10.07 -9.00
C LYS A 271 5.83 -9.41 -7.94
N GLY A 272 4.51 -9.39 -8.13
CA GLY A 272 3.54 -8.90 -7.14
C GLY A 272 3.27 -7.39 -7.16
N ILE A 273 3.92 -6.61 -8.02
CA ILE A 273 3.73 -5.15 -8.05
C ILE A 273 2.42 -4.72 -8.73
N HIS A 274 2.04 -5.38 -9.83
CA HIS A 274 0.75 -5.17 -10.48
C HIS A 274 -0.44 -5.38 -9.52
N PRO A 275 -0.57 -6.52 -8.82
CA PRO A 275 -1.65 -6.68 -7.85
C PRO A 275 -1.54 -5.74 -6.65
N LEU A 276 -0.33 -5.32 -6.25
CA LEU A 276 -0.17 -4.29 -5.22
C LEU A 276 -0.76 -2.94 -5.67
N LEU A 277 -0.52 -2.54 -6.91
CA LEU A 277 -1.12 -1.32 -7.48
C LEU A 277 -2.65 -1.41 -7.57
N ASP A 278 -3.17 -2.58 -7.92
CA ASP A 278 -4.61 -2.84 -7.89
C ASP A 278 -5.17 -2.74 -6.48
N ALA A 279 -4.53 -3.36 -5.49
CA ALA A 279 -4.93 -3.27 -4.09
C ALA A 279 -4.89 -1.85 -3.53
N ILE A 280 -3.92 -1.02 -3.93
CA ILE A 280 -3.86 0.39 -3.55
C ILE A 280 -5.13 1.12 -3.98
N VAL A 281 -5.54 0.96 -5.24
CA VAL A 281 -6.72 1.69 -5.74
C VAL A 281 -8.03 1.08 -5.24
N GLU A 282 -8.06 -0.24 -5.03
CA GLU A 282 -9.26 -0.98 -4.59
C GLU A 282 -9.55 -0.83 -3.09
N TYR A 283 -8.52 -0.84 -2.23
CA TYR A 283 -8.72 -0.98 -0.77
C TYR A 283 -8.31 0.25 0.05
N LEU A 284 -7.38 1.09 -0.42
CA LEU A 284 -6.99 2.30 0.31
C LEU A 284 -7.97 3.46 0.08
N PRO A 285 -8.15 4.35 1.08
CA PRO A 285 -9.15 5.42 1.03
C PRO A 285 -8.82 6.50 -0.01
N SER A 286 -9.87 7.17 -0.47
CA SER A 286 -9.76 8.50 -1.08
C SER A 286 -9.74 9.60 -0.01
N PRO A 287 -9.35 10.84 -0.36
CA PRO A 287 -9.40 11.98 0.55
C PRO A 287 -10.78 12.25 1.16
N PHE A 288 -11.88 11.78 0.55
CA PHE A 288 -13.24 11.93 1.09
C PHE A 288 -13.63 10.87 2.11
N GLU A 289 -12.89 9.77 2.19
CA GLU A 289 -13.15 8.65 3.08
C GLU A 289 -12.34 8.76 4.39
N VAL A 290 -11.57 9.84 4.56
CA VAL A 290 -10.84 10.13 5.80
C VAL A 290 -11.51 11.25 6.60
N PRO A 291 -11.35 11.28 7.94
CA PRO A 291 -11.94 12.32 8.78
C PRO A 291 -11.48 13.74 8.41
N ALA A 292 -12.38 14.71 8.57
CA ALA A 292 -12.07 16.12 8.38
C ALA A 292 -10.93 16.58 9.31
N VAL A 293 -10.08 17.48 8.80
CA VAL A 293 -8.95 18.00 9.57
C VAL A 293 -9.45 18.99 10.61
N THR A 294 -8.99 18.86 11.85
CA THR A 294 -9.30 19.81 12.94
C THR A 294 -8.18 20.83 13.10
N GLY A 295 -8.53 22.07 13.45
CA GLY A 295 -7.58 23.14 13.72
C GLY A 295 -8.13 24.16 14.69
N THR A 296 -7.25 24.92 15.35
CA THR A 296 -7.63 25.97 16.29
C THR A 296 -7.53 27.34 15.62
N ASN A 297 -8.59 28.14 15.72
CA ASN A 297 -8.58 29.50 15.22
C ASN A 297 -7.70 30.38 16.13
N PRO A 298 -6.62 30.99 15.59
CA PRO A 298 -5.66 31.73 16.40
C PRO A 298 -6.21 33.03 17.01
N LYS A 299 -7.36 33.53 16.53
CA LYS A 299 -7.95 34.79 17.01
C LYS A 299 -8.84 34.60 18.24
N ASN A 300 -9.60 33.51 18.30
CA ASN A 300 -10.61 33.28 19.34
C ASN A 300 -10.42 31.95 20.09
N GLY A 301 -9.48 31.10 19.67
CA GLY A 301 -9.19 29.81 20.32
C GLY A 301 -10.19 28.70 20.00
N GLU A 302 -11.17 28.93 19.11
CA GLU A 302 -12.18 27.93 18.78
C GLU A 302 -11.64 26.82 17.88
N THR A 303 -11.99 25.57 18.18
CA THR A 303 -11.73 24.42 17.30
C THR A 303 -12.69 24.45 16.12
N ASN A 304 -12.14 24.36 14.91
CA ASN A 304 -12.87 24.29 13.65
C ASN A 304 -12.46 23.03 12.88
N THR A 305 -13.33 22.55 12.02
CA THR A 305 -13.06 21.47 11.07
C THR A 305 -12.93 22.00 9.65
N ARG A 306 -12.17 21.29 8.81
CA ARG A 306 -12.07 21.51 7.38
C ARG A 306 -12.40 20.23 6.65
N GLU A 307 -13.53 20.25 5.96
CA GLU A 307 -13.91 19.14 5.10
C GLU A 307 -13.12 19.19 3.78
N PRO A 308 -12.80 18.04 3.17
CA PRO A 308 -12.05 17.97 1.91
C PRO A 308 -12.94 18.33 0.70
N ARG A 309 -13.63 19.48 0.73
CA ARG A 309 -14.55 19.94 -0.32
C ARG A 309 -14.02 21.17 -1.06
N GLU A 310 -14.38 21.29 -2.34
CA GLU A 310 -13.92 22.41 -3.19
C GLU A 310 -14.58 23.76 -2.86
N ASP A 311 -15.75 23.75 -2.21
CA ASP A 311 -16.51 24.93 -1.82
C ASP A 311 -16.16 25.46 -0.42
N GLU A 312 -15.33 24.73 0.34
CA GLU A 312 -14.77 25.16 1.61
C GLU A 312 -13.66 26.24 1.43
N PRO A 313 -13.47 27.15 2.40
CA PRO A 313 -12.33 28.06 2.39
C PRO A 313 -10.99 27.31 2.34
N PHE A 314 -10.09 27.77 1.47
CA PHE A 314 -8.78 27.14 1.29
C PHE A 314 -8.01 26.95 2.62
N SER A 315 -7.55 25.72 2.84
CA SER A 315 -6.67 25.34 3.93
C SER A 315 -5.68 24.28 3.45
N ALA A 316 -4.41 24.40 3.85
CA ALA A 316 -3.37 23.43 3.51
C ALA A 316 -2.35 23.31 4.65
N LEU A 317 -1.67 22.16 4.71
CA LEU A 317 -0.58 21.89 5.66
C LEU A 317 0.74 21.78 4.91
N ALA A 318 1.68 22.68 5.19
CA ALA A 318 3.06 22.53 4.75
C ALA A 318 3.76 21.51 5.65
N PHE A 319 4.13 20.35 5.10
CA PHE A 319 4.75 19.26 5.85
C PHE A 319 6.25 19.09 5.58
N LYS A 320 6.74 19.62 4.45
CA LYS A 320 8.15 19.58 4.03
C LYS A 320 8.58 20.92 3.43
N VAL A 321 9.82 21.33 3.71
CA VAL A 321 10.49 22.48 3.09
C VAL A 321 11.80 21.97 2.48
N VAL A 322 12.03 22.30 1.21
CA VAL A 322 13.26 21.96 0.48
C VAL A 322 13.84 23.23 -0.08
N ALA A 323 15.16 23.41 0.02
CA ALA A 323 15.87 24.45 -0.71
C ALA A 323 16.27 23.88 -2.07
N ASP A 324 15.58 24.32 -3.13
CA ASP A 324 15.93 24.00 -4.51
C ASP A 324 17.15 24.87 -4.93
N PRO A 325 18.27 24.29 -5.39
CA PRO A 325 19.52 25.00 -5.65
C PRO A 325 19.49 26.06 -6.76
#